data_AF-A0A3N4J7A9-F1
#
_entry.id   AF-A0A3N4J7A9-F1
#
_cell.length_a   1.000
_cell.length_b   1.000
_cell.length_c   1.000
_cell.angle_alpha   90.00
_cell.angle_beta   90.00
_cell.angle_gamma   90.00
#
_symmetry.space_group_name_H-M   'P 1'
#
loop_
_entity.id
_entity.type
_entity.pdbx_description
1 polymer ?
#
loop_
_entity_poly.entity_id
_entity_poly.type
_entity_poly.pdbx_seq_one_letter_code
_entity_poly.pdbx_strand_id
1 'polypeptide(L)'
;NKLKYHLLNHVSYWIERFGVLAKSHVEEEEAMNSTISLQLEHSNHQAPSKDLAYHFASFEGFKFVIQDGCWVDPITNLLTTS
;
A
#
# COMPACT_ATOMS: atom_id res chain seq x y z
N ASN A 1 -8.90 26.81 0.54
CA ASN A 1 -10.12 26.52 1.34
C ASN A 1 -11.44 26.64 0.57
N LYS A 2 -11.68 27.67 -0.26
CA LYS A 2 -12.94 27.84 -1.02
C LYS A 2 -13.41 26.60 -1.82
N LEU A 3 -12.48 25.89 -2.45
CA LEU A 3 -12.75 24.66 -3.22
C LEU A 3 -13.26 23.50 -2.34
N LYS A 4 -12.63 23.27 -1.17
CA LYS A 4 -13.03 22.20 -0.25
C LYS A 4 -14.48 22.38 0.23
N TYR A 5 -14.88 23.62 0.52
CA TYR A 5 -16.26 23.94 0.89
C TYR A 5 -17.24 23.76 -0.26
N HIS A 6 -16.85 24.07 -1.50
CA HIS A 6 -17.70 23.81 -2.66
C HIS A 6 -17.92 22.31 -2.88
N LEU A 7 -16.90 21.48 -2.66
CA LEU A 7 -16.99 20.02 -2.77
C LEU A 7 -17.97 19.43 -1.73
N LEU A 8 -18.09 20.03 -0.53
CA LEU A 8 -19.06 19.57 0.48
C LEU A 8 -20.52 19.62 0.00
N ASN A 9 -20.87 20.58 -0.86
CA ASN A 9 -22.22 20.67 -1.42
C ASN A 9 -22.57 19.49 -2.35
N HIS A 10 -21.57 18.80 -2.88
CA HIS A 10 -21.75 17.63 -3.75
C HIS A 10 -21.68 16.30 -2.98
N VAL A 11 -21.44 16.33 -1.67
CA VAL A 11 -21.27 15.12 -0.85
C VAL A 11 -22.51 14.25 -0.88
N SER A 12 -23.72 14.81 -0.79
CA SER A 12 -24.97 14.04 -0.86
C SER A 12 -25.10 13.30 -2.20
N TYR A 13 -24.78 13.98 -3.31
CA TYR A 13 -24.78 13.39 -4.65
C TYR A 13 -23.78 12.24 -4.77
N TRP A 14 -22.59 12.37 -4.17
CA TRP A 14 -21.60 11.29 -4.17
C TRP A 14 -21.98 10.12 -3.27
N ILE A 15 -22.61 10.36 -2.11
CA ILE A 15 -23.09 9.29 -1.24
C ILE A 15 -24.18 8.47 -1.93
N GLU A 16 -25.12 9.13 -2.62
CA GLU A 16 -26.15 8.45 -3.39
C GLU A 16 -25.58 7.62 -4.54
N ARG A 17 -24.54 8.13 -5.20
CA ARG A 17 -23.95 7.49 -6.39
C ARG A 17 -22.93 6.39 -6.07
N PHE A 18 -22.13 6.57 -5.03
CA PHE A 18 -20.96 5.73 -4.72
C PHE A 18 -21.00 5.09 -3.32
N GLY A 19 -22.00 5.44 -2.50
CA GLY A 19 -22.09 5.03 -1.10
C GLY A 19 -21.35 5.96 -0.14
N VAL A 20 -21.52 5.71 1.16
CA VAL A 20 -20.79 6.46 2.20
C VAL A 20 -19.31 6.21 2.02
N LEU A 21 -18.53 7.29 1.96
CA LEU A 21 -17.07 7.25 1.94
C LEU A 21 -16.55 6.82 3.32
N ALA A 22 -16.76 5.56 3.68
CA ALA A 22 -16.23 4.96 4.89
C ALA A 22 -14.87 4.33 4.54
N LYS A 23 -13.79 4.83 5.14
CA LYS A 23 -12.39 4.41 4.89
C LYS A 23 -11.97 4.74 3.46
N SER A 24 -11.68 6.01 3.22
CA SER A 24 -11.13 6.37 1.91
C SER A 24 -9.74 5.77 1.76
N HIS A 25 -9.42 5.19 0.60
CA HIS A 25 -8.06 4.73 0.28
C HIS A 25 -6.99 5.79 0.58
N VAL A 26 -7.35 7.07 0.48
CA VAL A 26 -6.49 8.20 0.82
C VAL A 26 -6.02 8.15 2.27
N GLU A 27 -6.86 7.78 3.23
CA GLU A 27 -6.46 7.68 4.65
C GLU A 27 -5.41 6.58 4.87
N GLU A 28 -5.57 5.44 4.19
CA GLU A 28 -4.61 4.33 4.24
C GLU A 28 -3.28 4.70 3.56
N GLU A 29 -3.36 5.38 2.41
CA GLU A 29 -2.18 5.89 1.69
C GLU A 29 -1.43 6.98 2.49
N GLU A 30 -2.16 7.90 3.15
CA GLU A 30 -1.56 8.92 4.02
C GLU A 30 -0.92 8.29 5.27
N ALA A 31 -1.55 7.27 5.87
CA ALA A 31 -0.94 6.51 6.95
C ALA A 31 0.35 5.80 6.48
N MET A 32 0.36 5.23 5.27
CA MET A 32 1.55 4.60 4.68
C MET A 32 2.68 5.61 4.48
N ASN A 33 2.38 6.84 4.06
CA ASN A 33 3.39 7.89 3.87
C ASN A 33 4.20 8.15 5.14
N SER A 34 3.58 8.11 6.32
CA SER A 34 4.30 8.25 7.59
C SER A 34 5.30 7.12 7.86
N THR A 35 4.93 5.89 7.48
CA THR A 35 5.80 4.70 7.61
C THR A 35 6.98 4.79 6.65
N ILE A 36 6.71 5.20 5.40
CA ILE A 36 7.74 5.42 4.38
C ILE A 36 8.74 6.48 4.85
N SER A 37 8.27 7.61 5.38
CA SER A 37 9.15 8.67 5.89
C SER A 37 10.09 8.17 7.00
N LEU A 38 9.58 7.36 7.94
CA LEU A 38 10.40 6.77 9.01
C LEU A 38 11.48 5.81 8.45
N GLN A 39 11.12 5.00 7.45
CA GLN A 39 12.06 4.06 6.82
C GLN A 39 13.16 4.78 6.02
N LEU A 40 12.84 5.93 5.42
CA LEU A 40 13.82 6.76 4.70
C LEU A 40 14.81 7.45 5.64
N GLU A 41 14.37 7.89 6.82
CA GLU A 41 15.25 8.50 7.85
C GLU A 41 16.30 7.53 8.39
N HIS A 42 15.96 6.23 8.44
CA HIS A 42 16.83 5.17 8.93
C HIS A 42 17.55 4.39 7.81
N SER A 43 17.32 4.74 6.54
CA SER A 43 17.99 4.12 5.40
C SER A 43 19.35 4.77 5.15
N ASN A 44 20.32 3.98 4.68
CA ASN A 44 21.62 4.50 4.31
C ASN A 44 21.42 5.38 3.06
N HIS A 45 21.51 6.70 3.23
CA HIS A 45 21.02 7.73 2.29
C HIS A 45 21.58 7.69 0.84
N GLN A 46 22.42 6.71 0.48
CA GLN A 46 22.93 6.52 -0.87
C GLN A 46 21.85 6.03 -1.86
N ALA A 47 20.86 5.24 -1.43
CA ALA A 47 19.76 4.80 -2.29
C ALA A 47 18.46 4.46 -1.51
N PRO A 48 17.79 5.46 -0.92
CA PRO A 48 16.65 5.23 -0.02
C PRO A 48 15.47 4.47 -0.62
N SER A 49 15.18 4.69 -1.90
CA SER A 49 14.12 3.97 -2.62
C SER A 49 14.45 2.48 -2.82
N LYS A 50 15.72 2.15 -3.01
CA LYS A 50 16.20 0.77 -3.18
C LYS A 50 16.12 0.02 -1.85
N ASP A 51 16.54 0.66 -0.77
CA ASP A 51 16.44 0.10 0.59
C ASP A 51 14.98 -0.15 0.97
N LEU A 52 14.11 0.83 0.71
CA LEU A 52 12.67 0.69 0.92
C LEU A 52 12.08 -0.49 0.13
N ALA A 53 12.47 -0.64 -1.15
CA ALA A 53 12.03 -1.76 -1.97
C ALA A 53 12.48 -3.12 -1.41
N TYR A 54 13.71 -3.22 -0.88
CA TYR A 54 14.18 -4.44 -0.21
C TYR A 54 13.38 -4.76 1.06
N HIS A 55 13.05 -3.75 1.87
CA HIS A 55 12.21 -3.93 3.05
C HIS A 55 10.80 -4.43 2.70
N PHE A 56 10.16 -3.84 1.69
CA PHE A 56 8.87 -4.31 1.20
C PHE A 56 8.94 -5.73 0.63
N ALA A 57 9.94 -6.04 -0.19
CA ALA A 57 10.11 -7.38 -0.75
C ALA A 57 10.31 -8.44 0.35
N SER A 58 11.07 -8.10 1.40
CA SER A 58 11.29 -9.00 2.54
C SER A 58 10.01 -9.23 3.34
N PHE A 59 9.22 -8.17 3.56
CA PHE A 59 7.95 -8.25 4.28
C PHE A 59 6.90 -9.06 3.52
N GLU A 60 6.79 -8.84 2.20
CA GLU A 60 5.90 -9.64 1.33
C GLU A 60 6.35 -11.11 1.28
N GLY A 61 7.66 -11.37 1.22
CA GLY A 61 8.20 -12.74 1.34
C GLY A 61 7.82 -13.39 2.67
N PHE A 62 7.91 -12.66 3.78
CA PHE A 62 7.54 -13.19 5.10
C PHE A 62 6.04 -13.48 5.22
N LYS A 63 5.17 -12.59 4.73
CA LYS A 63 3.73 -12.84 4.66
C LYS A 63 3.40 -14.08 3.84
N PHE A 64 4.05 -14.21 2.67
CA PHE A 64 3.86 -15.33 1.77
C PHE A 64 4.17 -16.66 2.47
N VAL A 65 5.28 -16.73 3.22
CA VAL A 65 5.63 -17.93 4.00
C VAL A 65 4.61 -18.22 5.10
N ILE A 66 4.17 -17.19 5.85
CA ILE A 66 3.16 -17.36 6.92
C ILE A 66 1.81 -17.85 6.38
N GLN A 67 1.48 -17.48 5.15
CA GLN A 67 0.22 -17.82 4.49
C GLN A 67 0.29 -19.16 3.73
N ASP A 68 1.33 -19.97 3.96
CA ASP A 68 1.59 -21.22 3.24
C ASP A 68 1.61 -21.03 1.70
N GLY A 69 2.20 -19.92 1.26
CA GLY A 69 2.28 -19.55 -0.15
C GLY A 69 3.01 -20.60 -1.00
N CYS A 70 2.61 -20.71 -2.26
CA CYS A 70 3.27 -21.57 -3.23
C CYS A 70 3.73 -20.76 -4.46
N TRP A 71 4.98 -20.98 -4.86
CA TRP A 71 5.55 -20.41 -6.07
C TRP A 71 5.33 -21.38 -7.22
N VAL A 72 4.74 -20.90 -8.31
CA VAL A 72 4.64 -21.67 -9.55
C VAL A 72 5.79 -21.25 -10.45
N ASP A 73 6.64 -22.20 -10.82
CA ASP A 73 7.62 -21.96 -11.87
C ASP A 73 6.86 -21.81 -13.22
N PRO A 74 6.95 -20.66 -13.90
CA PRO A 74 6.22 -20.43 -15.15
C PRO A 74 6.71 -21.30 -16.32
N ILE A 75 7.91 -21.89 -16.23
CA ILE A 75 8.51 -22.73 -17.27
C ILE A 75 8.15 -24.19 -17.03
N THR A 76 8.29 -24.67 -15.80
CA THR A 76 8.08 -26.09 -15.47
C THR A 76 6.68 -26.40 -14.91
N ASN A 77 5.90 -25.37 -14.55
CA ASN A 77 4.63 -25.46 -13.81
C ASN A 77 4.74 -26.26 -12.50
N LEU A 78 5.95 -26.38 -11.95
CA LEU A 78 6.17 -27.04 -10.68
C LEU A 78 5.88 -26.07 -9.54
N LEU A 79 5.21 -26.59 -8.51
CA LEU A 79 4.92 -25.89 -7.27
C LEU A 79 6.12 -26.02 -6.35
N THR A 80 6.71 -24.88 -5.98
CA THR A 80 7.65 -24.78 -4.87
C THR A 80 6.90 -24.18 -3.68
N THR A 81 6.60 -25.01 -2.68
CA THR A 81 6.06 -24.53 -1.41
C THR A 81 7.20 -23.97 -0.55
N SER A 82 6.92 -22.92 0.22
CA SER A 82 7.86 -22.37 1.22
C SER A 82 8.16 -23.34 2.36
#